data_AF-A0A6G2DH38-F1
#
_entry.id   AF-A0A6G2DH38-F1
#
_cell.length_a   1.000
_cell.length_b   1.000
_cell.length_c   1.000
_cell.angle_alpha   90.00
_cell.angle_beta   90.00
_cell.angle_gamma   90.00
#
_symmetry.space_group_name_H-M   'P 1'
#
loop_
_entity.id
_entity.type
_entity.pdbx_description
1 polymer ?
#
loop_
_entity_poly.entity_id
_entity_poly.type
_entity_poly.pdbx_seq_one_letter_code
_entity_poly.pdbx_strand_id
1 'polypeptide(L)' 'DMHYLDGRPPHMAEAYDLVTQKYGEAKAQELFIDNPRKIVMDQLI' A
#
# COMPACT_ATOMS: atom_id res chain seq x y z
N ASP A 1 -0.09 6.51 -7.05
CA ASP A 1 -0.59 7.43 -8.09
C ASP A 1 -0.48 8.91 -7.67
N MET A 2 0.58 9.25 -6.92
CA MET A 2 0.82 10.64 -6.52
C MET A 2 1.33 11.44 -7.71
N HIS A 3 0.93 12.72 -7.80
CA HIS A 3 1.39 13.62 -8.88
C HIS A 3 1.86 14.98 -8.35
N TYR A 4 1.23 15.51 -7.29
CA TYR A 4 1.56 16.83 -6.70
C TYR A 4 0.87 16.96 -5.33
N LEU A 5 1.29 17.92 -4.51
CA LEU A 5 0.93 17.93 -3.08
C LEU A 5 -0.44 18.53 -2.72
N ASP A 6 -1.13 19.18 -3.64
CA ASP A 6 -2.46 19.76 -3.39
C ASP A 6 -3.60 18.80 -3.75
N GLY A 7 -3.84 18.54 -5.04
CA GLY A 7 -4.99 17.74 -5.50
C GLY A 7 -4.71 16.26 -5.72
N ARG A 8 -3.44 15.82 -5.76
CA ARG A 8 -3.06 14.40 -5.91
C ARG A 8 -1.86 13.99 -5.03
N PRO A 9 -1.87 14.30 -3.70
CA PRO A 9 -0.81 13.88 -2.80
C PRO A 9 -0.88 12.35 -2.59
N PRO A 10 0.20 11.74 -2.08
CA PRO A 10 0.13 10.37 -1.60
C PRO A 10 -0.72 10.31 -0.31
N HIS A 11 -1.52 9.26 -0.19
CA HIS A 11 -2.28 8.93 1.03
C HIS A 11 -1.96 7.50 1.51
N MET A 12 -0.71 7.07 1.30
CA MET A 12 -0.31 5.67 1.54
C MET A 12 -0.40 5.30 3.02
N ALA A 13 -0.06 6.22 3.92
CA ALA A 13 -0.10 5.96 5.36
C ALA A 13 -1.54 5.85 5.85
N GLU A 14 -2.40 6.81 5.48
CA GLU A 14 -3.80 6.83 5.89
C GLU A 14 -4.55 5.61 5.35
N ALA A 15 -4.26 5.21 4.10
CA ALA A 15 -4.83 4.00 3.51
C ALA A 15 -4.31 2.72 4.18
N TYR A 16 -3.02 2.66 4.53
CA TYR A 16 -2.44 1.53 5.27
C TYR A 16 -3.12 1.36 6.63
N ASP A 17 -3.29 2.44 7.38
CA ASP A 17 -3.95 2.43 8.69
C ASP A 17 -5.41 2.00 8.57
N LEU A 18 -6.13 2.51 7.56
CA LEU A 18 -7.53 2.15 7.32
C LEU A 18 -7.68 0.65 6.97
N VAL A 19 -6.81 0.11 6.13
CA VAL A 19 -6.81 -1.31 5.78
C VAL A 19 -6.43 -2.16 6.99
N THR A 20 -5.45 -1.73 7.78
CA THR A 20 -5.05 -2.39 9.02
C THR A 20 -6.21 -2.47 10.00
N GLN A 21 -6.93 -1.37 10.23
CA GLN A 21 -8.07 -1.33 11.15
C GLN A 21 -9.24 -2.21 10.68
N LYS A 22 -9.48 -2.30 9.37
CA LYS A 22 -10.65 -2.99 8.82
C LYS A 22 -10.41 -4.48 8.51
N TYR A 23 -9.20 -4.83 8.09
CA TYR A 23 -8.86 -6.16 7.56
C TYR A 23 -7.65 -6.80 8.26
N GLY A 24 -7.02 -6.10 9.21
CA GLY A 24 -5.87 -6.57 9.96
C GLY A 24 -4.53 -6.22 9.31
N GLU A 25 -3.49 -6.20 10.14
CA GLU A 25 -2.12 -5.83 9.74
C GLU A 25 -1.59 -6.73 8.63
N ALA A 26 -1.85 -8.04 8.68
CA ALA A 26 -1.39 -8.98 7.66
C ALA A 26 -1.89 -8.60 6.26
N LYS A 27 -3.14 -8.10 6.14
CA LYS A 27 -3.69 -7.68 4.85
C LYS A 27 -3.09 -6.36 4.38
N ALA A 28 -2.78 -5.45 5.31
CA ALA A 28 -2.10 -4.19 4.99
C ALA A 28 -0.65 -4.45 4.52
N GLN A 29 0.10 -5.32 5.21
CA GLN A 29 1.43 -5.77 4.80
C GLN A 29 1.40 -6.38 3.39
N GLU A 30 0.46 -7.30 3.13
CA GLU A 30 0.32 -7.94 1.82
C GLU A 30 0.16 -6.92 0.68
N LEU A 31 -0.77 -5.96 0.84
CA LEU A 31 -1.16 -5.05 -0.23
C LEU A 31 -0.18 -3.89 -0.43
N PHE A 32 0.44 -3.39 0.65
CA PHE A 32 1.26 -2.18 0.60
C PHE A 32 2.76 -2.46 0.59
N ILE A 33 3.17 -3.67 0.97
CA ILE A 33 4.58 -4.02 1.14
C ILE A 33 4.93 -5.31 0.38
N ASP A 34 4.30 -6.44 0.69
CA ASP A 34 4.78 -7.75 0.20
C ASP A 34 4.49 -7.99 -1.28
N ASN A 35 3.27 -7.75 -1.75
CA ASN A 35 2.95 -7.90 -3.16
C ASN A 35 3.67 -6.86 -4.04
N PRO A 36 3.74 -5.57 -3.66
CA PRO A 36 4.60 -4.61 -4.35
C PRO A 36 6.07 -5.04 -4.42
N ARG A 37 6.62 -5.61 -3.33
CA ARG A 37 7.98 -6.13 -3.29
C ARG A 37 8.18 -7.30 -4.26
N LYS A 38 7.25 -8.26 -4.29
CA LYS A 38 7.28 -9.39 -5.25
C LYS A 38 7.28 -8.88 -6.69
N ILE A 39 6.45 -7.89 -7.01
CA ILE A 39 6.41 -7.26 -8.34
C ILE A 39 7.76 -6.63 -8.70
N VAL A 40 8.35 -5.84 -7.79
CA VAL A 40 9.66 -5.21 -8.00
C VAL A 40 10.78 -6.25 -8.19
N MET A 41 10.64 -7.41 -7.56
CA MET A 41 11.60 -8.51 -7.64
C MET A 41 11.31 -9.53 -8.74
N ASP A 42 10.31 -9.28 -9.61
CA ASP A 42 9.87 -10.20 -10.68
C ASP A 42 9.50 -11.61 -10.17
N GLN A 43 8.73 -11.65 -9.07
CA GLN A 43 8.27 -12.88 -8.42
C GLN A 43 6.76 -13.06 -8.60
N LEU A 44 6.32 -14.32 -8.61
CA LEU A 44 4.89 -14.65 -8.59
C LEU A 44 4.25 -14.19 -7.27
N ILE A 45 3.04 -13.63 -7.38
CA ILE A 45 2.20 -13.21 -6.25
C ILE A 45 1.40 -14.38 -5.71
#